data_AF-A0A6V7TL53-F1
#
_entry.id   AF-A0A6V7TL53-F1
#
_cell.length_a   1.000
_cell.length_b   1.000
_cell.length_c   1.000
_cell.angle_alpha   90.00
_cell.angle_beta   90.00
_cell.angle_gamma   90.00
#
_symmetry.space_group_name_H-M   'P 1'
#
loop_
_entity.id
_entity.type
_entity.pdbx_description
1 polymer ?
#
loop_
_entity_poly.entity_id
_entity_poly.type
_entity_poly.pdbx_seq_one_letter_code
_entity_poly.pdbx_strand_id
1 'polypeptide(L)'
;MNPFLEKMLIKSGVPQGSLLGPILFLYYIHDLTEFCYTENVTVKLYVDDIKAYYIFKDNPVNSNPLQEFIEKFSEYTEINGLDIAIKKCNILHLGTKNPRTIYTIEDTHITKIGRNQTVRDLGIFFDHELKFHNHIDIICNKARRISYTILRSLKSNDEKFLINMFTTYVRSILEFSSPVWNPYYKKYINKIEKIQKDFVRMVYNRKNNITLNEQIPNYHELLRLYNIDSLENRRIITDLKIFHKHCIGLSPININNPYFITPSKTRGDENKISYKACTSITRHNSFFVRTIRYYNKLPAYFRKLDYKNFAKNITHINFSRNSEAELS
;
A
#
# COMPACT_ATOMS: atom_id res chain seq x y z
N MET A 1 -34.17 13.58 41.18
CA MET A 1 -32.87 13.95 40.56
C MET A 1 -32.21 12.66 40.11
N ASN A 2 -31.94 12.50 38.82
CA ASN A 2 -31.41 11.25 38.26
C ASN A 2 -29.91 11.17 38.58
N PRO A 3 -29.43 10.18 39.37
CA PRO A 3 -28.03 10.11 39.81
C PRO A 3 -27.03 9.77 38.69
N PHE A 4 -27.49 9.62 37.46
CA PHE A 4 -26.68 9.26 36.28
C PHE A 4 -26.30 10.45 35.37
N LEU A 5 -26.62 11.69 35.75
CA LEU A 5 -26.33 12.90 34.97
C LEU A 5 -25.41 13.85 35.73
N GLU A 6 -24.22 13.38 36.07
CA GLU A 6 -23.14 14.27 36.50
C GLU A 6 -22.45 14.82 35.24
N LYS A 7 -22.55 16.15 35.02
CA LYS A 7 -21.88 16.79 33.88
C LYS A 7 -20.38 16.78 34.12
N MET A 8 -19.65 15.91 33.42
CA MET A 8 -18.19 15.97 33.40
C MET A 8 -17.73 17.14 32.51
N LEU A 9 -16.98 18.06 33.11
CA LEU A 9 -16.31 19.13 32.37
C LEU A 9 -15.09 18.54 31.65
N ILE A 10 -15.09 18.60 30.32
CA ILE A 10 -13.92 18.24 29.50
C ILE A 10 -13.00 19.47 29.45
N LYS A 11 -11.82 19.36 30.08
CA LYS A 11 -10.83 20.46 30.16
C LYS A 11 -9.96 20.57 28.92
N SER A 12 -9.74 19.46 28.21
CA SER A 12 -8.88 19.39 27.02
C SER A 12 -9.37 18.30 26.06
N GLY A 13 -9.00 18.44 24.79
CA GLY A 13 -9.34 17.50 23.72
C GLY A 13 -10.62 17.85 22.97
N VAL A 14 -10.79 17.19 21.82
CA VAL A 14 -11.97 17.32 20.96
C VAL A 14 -12.83 16.05 21.06
N PRO A 15 -14.17 16.14 21.08
CA PRO A 15 -15.02 14.96 21.13
C PRO A 15 -14.79 14.04 19.93
N GLN A 16 -14.55 12.75 20.19
CA GLN A 16 -14.39 11.75 19.15
C GLN A 16 -15.70 11.60 18.36
N GLY A 17 -15.62 11.64 17.03
CA GLY A 17 -16.79 11.63 16.15
C GLY A 17 -17.36 13.01 15.84
N SER A 18 -16.79 14.08 16.41
CA SER A 18 -17.12 15.45 15.97
C SER A 18 -16.59 15.73 14.56
N LEU A 19 -17.36 16.51 13.79
CA LEU A 19 -16.96 16.92 12.44
C LEU A 19 -15.71 17.80 12.45
N LEU A 20 -15.59 18.69 13.45
CA LEU A 20 -14.49 19.64 13.57
C LEU A 20 -13.26 19.06 14.25
N GLY A 21 -13.37 17.96 15.00
CA GLY A 21 -12.26 17.38 15.76
C GLY A 21 -10.98 17.18 14.94
N PRO A 22 -11.04 16.51 13.76
CA PRO A 22 -9.87 16.33 12.92
C PRO A 22 -9.26 17.66 12.42
N ILE A 23 -10.09 18.63 12.07
CA ILE A 23 -9.64 19.95 11.56
C ILE A 23 -8.94 20.72 12.67
N LEU A 24 -9.54 20.75 13.86
CA LEU A 24 -8.97 21.42 15.03
C LEU A 24 -7.65 20.76 15.47
N PHE A 25 -7.55 19.43 15.39
CA PHE A 25 -6.31 18.73 15.66
C PHE A 25 -5.22 19.09 14.64
N LEU A 26 -5.54 19.14 13.35
CA LEU A 26 -4.58 19.56 12.32
C LEU A 26 -4.13 21.01 12.50
N TYR A 27 -5.05 21.90 12.90
CA TYR A 27 -4.70 23.28 13.25
C TYR A 27 -3.81 23.33 14.51
N TYR A 28 -4.06 22.47 15.49
CA TYR A 28 -3.24 22.40 16.71
C TYR A 28 -1.78 22.05 16.40
N ILE A 29 -1.53 21.12 15.48
CA ILE A 29 -0.18 20.65 15.13
C ILE A 29 0.42 21.33 13.89
N HIS A 30 -0.15 22.46 13.44
CA HIS A 30 0.18 23.04 12.13
C HIS A 30 1.62 23.52 12.00
N ASP A 31 2.22 23.98 13.11
CA ASP A 31 3.59 24.51 13.22
C ASP A 31 4.63 23.44 13.57
N LEU A 32 4.19 22.19 13.86
CA LEU A 32 5.06 21.09 14.25
C LEU A 32 6.21 20.85 13.28
N THR A 33 5.95 20.87 11.96
CA THR A 33 7.01 20.62 10.96
C THR A 33 8.01 21.76 10.85
N GLU A 34 7.59 22.98 11.16
CA GLU A 34 8.47 24.14 11.17
C GLU A 34 9.34 24.15 12.44
N PHE A 35 8.72 23.91 13.60
CA PHE A 35 9.42 23.81 14.88
C PHE A 35 10.47 22.69 14.86
N CYS A 36 10.09 21.51 14.39
CA CYS A 36 10.97 20.35 14.33
C CYS A 36 11.85 20.32 13.07
N TYR A 37 12.04 21.46 12.38
CA TYR A 37 12.87 21.49 11.20
C TYR A 37 14.32 21.09 11.56
N THR A 38 14.80 20.06 10.88
CA THR A 38 16.18 19.60 10.98
C THR A 38 16.73 19.37 9.58
N GLU A 39 17.93 19.89 9.32
CA GLU A 39 18.55 19.79 8.01
C GLU A 39 18.67 18.31 7.57
N ASN A 40 18.35 18.04 6.30
CA ASN A 40 18.36 16.71 5.68
C ASN A 40 17.33 15.69 6.22
N VAL A 41 16.55 16.02 7.25
CA VAL A 41 15.44 15.17 7.72
C VAL A 41 14.19 15.50 6.92
N THR A 42 13.51 14.46 6.43
CA THR A 42 12.17 14.62 5.85
C THR A 42 11.12 14.13 6.82
N VAL A 43 10.13 14.98 7.11
CA VAL A 43 8.99 14.67 7.97
C VAL A 43 7.74 14.44 7.10
N LYS A 44 6.94 13.44 7.47
CA LYS A 44 5.64 13.13 6.88
C LYS A 44 4.62 12.96 7.99
N LEU A 45 3.48 13.63 7.84
CA LEU A 45 2.36 13.60 8.78
C LEU A 45 1.15 12.92 8.13
N TYR A 46 0.44 12.12 8.91
CA TYR A 46 -0.89 11.63 8.58
C TYR A 46 -1.74 11.61 9.86
N VAL A 47 -2.55 12.65 10.05
CA VAL A 47 -3.27 12.85 11.32
C VAL A 47 -2.27 12.80 12.48
N ASP A 48 -2.39 11.83 13.39
CA ASP A 48 -1.53 11.62 14.55
C ASP A 48 -0.25 10.82 14.23
N ASP A 49 -0.17 10.16 13.07
CA ASP A 49 1.01 9.40 12.65
C ASP A 49 2.09 10.32 12.07
N ILE A 50 3.24 10.38 12.75
CA ILE A 50 4.42 11.14 12.32
C ILE A 50 5.52 10.19 11.88
N LYS A 51 6.19 10.52 10.78
CA LYS A 51 7.36 9.79 10.27
C LYS A 51 8.46 10.76 9.90
N ALA A 52 9.62 10.62 10.52
CA ALA A 52 10.84 11.30 10.13
C ALA A 52 11.84 10.29 9.56
N TYR A 53 12.50 10.65 8.46
CA TYR A 53 13.55 9.81 7.88
C TYR A 53 14.71 10.64 7.34
N TYR A 54 15.89 10.02 7.38
CA TYR A 54 17.13 10.54 6.83
C TYR A 54 17.75 9.51 5.90
N ILE A 55 18.28 9.97 4.76
CA ILE A 55 18.92 9.12 3.75
C ILE A 55 20.43 9.29 3.87
N PHE A 56 21.12 8.27 4.38
CA PHE A 56 22.58 8.26 4.52
C PHE A 56 23.28 8.33 3.16
N LYS A 57 24.26 9.23 3.04
CA LYS A 57 25.21 9.34 1.91
C LYS A 57 26.50 8.58 2.23
N ASP A 58 27.34 8.35 1.21
CA ASP A 58 28.56 7.53 1.31
C ASP A 58 29.59 7.97 2.36
N ASN A 59 29.63 9.28 2.67
CA ASN A 59 30.42 9.83 3.76
C ASN A 59 29.48 10.53 4.75
N PRO A 60 28.98 9.83 5.80
CA PRO A 60 28.20 10.50 6.83
C PRO A 60 29.11 11.45 7.61
N VAL A 61 28.77 12.73 7.62
CA VAL A 61 29.27 13.65 8.65
C VAL A 61 28.80 13.10 10.00
N ASN A 62 29.58 13.24 11.08
CA ASN A 62 29.26 12.80 12.45
C ASN A 62 28.00 13.47 13.06
N SER A 63 27.14 14.08 12.26
CA SER A 63 25.83 14.59 12.65
C SER A 63 24.83 13.44 12.82
N ASN A 64 24.02 13.48 13.88
CA ASN A 64 22.88 12.59 14.08
C ASN A 64 21.55 13.37 13.89
N PRO A 65 21.20 13.75 12.64
CA PRO A 65 20.11 14.69 12.38
C PRO A 65 18.73 14.13 12.81
N LEU A 66 18.57 12.80 12.80
CA LEU A 66 17.34 12.20 13.31
C LEU A 66 17.22 12.30 14.83
N GLN A 67 18.34 12.27 15.58
CA GLN A 67 18.30 12.46 17.03
C GLN A 67 17.97 13.91 17.38
N GLU A 68 18.56 14.89 16.66
CA GLU A 68 18.20 16.30 16.81
C GLU A 68 16.71 16.56 16.51
N PHE A 69 16.16 15.93 15.45
CA PHE A 69 14.73 15.98 15.18
C PHE A 69 13.90 15.42 16.35
N ILE A 70 14.32 14.29 16.93
CA ILE A 70 13.63 13.65 18.05
C ILE A 70 13.62 14.54 19.29
N GLU A 71 14.74 15.21 19.58
CA GLU A 71 14.86 16.15 20.71
C GLU A 71 13.93 17.35 20.54
N LYS A 72 13.95 17.99 19.37
CA LYS A 72 13.01 19.08 19.02
C LYS A 72 11.55 18.63 19.08
N PHE A 73 11.27 17.40 18.63
CA PHE A 73 9.93 16.83 18.70
C PHE A 73 9.47 16.63 20.15
N SER A 74 10.35 16.14 21.02
CA SER A 74 10.09 16.01 22.46
C SER A 74 9.79 17.36 23.11
N GLU A 75 10.59 18.37 22.82
CA GLU A 75 10.40 19.75 23.29
C GLU A 75 9.06 20.33 22.80
N TYR A 76 8.74 20.16 21.52
CA TYR A 76 7.47 20.60 20.96
C TYR A 76 6.27 19.96 21.69
N THR A 77 6.34 18.66 21.94
CA THR A 77 5.24 17.95 22.62
C THR A 77 5.09 18.39 24.06
N GLU A 78 6.19 18.68 24.76
CA GLU A 78 6.17 19.22 26.13
C GLU A 78 5.51 20.61 26.17
N ILE A 79 5.95 21.53 25.30
CA ILE A 79 5.39 22.89 25.21
C ILE A 79 3.89 22.85 24.88
N ASN A 80 3.48 21.95 24.00
CA ASN A 80 2.10 21.80 23.56
C ASN A 80 1.30 20.79 24.40
N GLY A 81 1.79 20.31 25.54
CA GLY A 81 1.05 19.39 26.41
C GLY A 81 0.54 18.13 25.70
N LEU A 82 1.33 17.59 24.77
CA LEU A 82 1.07 16.35 24.05
C LEU A 82 1.89 15.20 24.65
N ASP A 83 1.24 14.08 24.94
CA ASP A 83 1.95 12.90 25.44
C ASP A 83 2.50 12.05 24.29
N ILE A 84 3.80 11.77 24.31
CA ILE A 84 4.40 10.82 23.38
C ILE A 84 4.16 9.39 23.88
N ALA A 85 3.48 8.58 23.07
CA ALA A 85 3.36 7.14 23.31
C ALA A 85 4.66 6.41 22.93
N ILE A 86 5.74 6.55 23.71
CA ILE A 86 7.09 6.02 23.41
C ILE A 86 7.07 4.53 23.02
N LYS A 87 6.22 3.72 23.66
CA LYS A 87 6.05 2.28 23.35
C LYS A 87 5.55 1.99 21.93
N LYS A 88 4.92 2.96 21.27
CA LYS A 88 4.45 2.87 19.88
C LYS A 88 5.49 3.42 18.88
N CYS A 89 6.48 4.16 19.34
CA CYS A 89 7.57 4.67 18.50
C CYS A 89 8.48 3.51 18.10
N ASN A 90 8.76 3.40 16.79
CA ASN A 90 9.55 2.32 16.23
C ASN A 90 10.60 2.88 15.27
N ILE A 91 11.81 2.32 15.31
CA ILE A 91 12.87 2.61 14.35
C ILE A 91 12.92 1.50 13.30
N LEU A 92 12.81 1.89 12.02
CA LEU A 92 13.01 1.00 10.87
C LEU A 92 14.30 1.37 10.14
N HIS A 93 15.37 0.58 10.34
CA HIS A 93 16.63 0.74 9.59
C HIS A 93 16.52 0.09 8.22
N LEU A 94 16.67 0.88 7.15
CA LEU A 94 16.61 0.42 5.76
C LEU A 94 17.94 0.64 5.04
N GLY A 95 18.31 -0.31 4.18
CA GLY A 95 19.49 -0.21 3.31
C GLY A 95 20.80 -0.67 3.97
N THR A 96 21.79 -0.97 3.13
CA THR A 96 23.09 -1.53 3.55
C THR A 96 24.03 -0.49 4.16
N LYS A 97 23.90 0.78 3.75
CA LYS A 97 24.70 1.92 4.24
C LYS A 97 24.19 2.51 5.56
N ASN A 98 23.18 1.87 6.17
CA ASN A 98 22.59 2.37 7.41
C ASN A 98 23.51 2.02 8.61
N PRO A 99 23.97 3.02 9.39
CA PRO A 99 24.86 2.78 10.54
C PRO A 99 24.17 2.09 11.73
N ARG A 100 22.84 1.87 11.65
CA ARG A 100 22.02 1.23 12.68
C ARG A 100 22.08 1.93 14.03
N THR A 101 22.20 3.26 13.99
CA THR A 101 22.19 4.17 15.14
C THR A 101 20.99 3.88 16.05
N ILE A 102 21.26 3.95 17.35
CA ILE A 102 20.26 3.87 18.42
C ILE A 102 19.78 5.29 18.70
N TYR A 103 18.46 5.46 18.83
CA TYR A 103 17.85 6.75 19.13
C TYR A 103 17.12 6.68 20.48
N THR A 104 17.01 7.82 21.15
CA THR A 104 16.37 7.96 22.45
C THR A 104 15.33 9.08 22.43
N ILE A 105 14.21 8.87 23.14
CA ILE A 105 13.20 9.88 23.48
C ILE A 105 13.14 9.92 25.00
N GLU A 106 13.28 11.08 25.63
CA GLU A 106 13.21 11.23 27.10
C GLU A 106 14.09 10.18 27.82
N ASP A 107 15.37 10.10 27.42
CA ASP A 107 16.36 9.11 27.89
C ASP A 107 15.99 7.63 27.72
N THR A 108 14.89 7.33 27.03
CA THR A 108 14.39 5.98 26.78
C THR A 108 14.73 5.54 25.36
N HIS A 109 15.33 4.36 25.22
CA HIS A 109 15.61 3.78 23.90
C HIS A 109 14.33 3.49 23.11
N ILE A 110 14.25 4.01 21.89
CA ILE A 110 13.14 3.70 20.99
C ILE A 110 13.27 2.24 20.51
N THR A 111 12.14 1.54 20.42
CA THR A 111 12.11 0.15 19.97
C THR A 111 12.62 0.05 18.53
N LYS A 112 13.71 -0.68 18.33
CA LYS A 112 14.23 -1.03 17.01
C LYS A 112 13.53 -2.28 16.48
N ILE A 113 13.04 -2.21 15.25
CA ILE A 113 12.47 -3.37 14.57
C ILE A 113 13.59 -4.35 14.21
N GLY A 114 13.56 -5.52 14.84
CA GLY A 114 14.48 -6.62 14.61
C GLY A 114 14.23 -7.37 13.28
N ARG A 115 15.09 -8.37 13.01
CA ARG A 115 14.86 -9.30 11.90
C ARG A 115 13.55 -10.06 12.15
N ASN A 116 12.73 -10.22 11.12
CA ASN A 116 11.41 -10.85 11.16
C ASN A 116 10.33 -10.09 11.95
N GLN A 117 10.60 -8.87 12.42
CA GLN A 117 9.58 -7.99 12.95
C GLN A 117 9.10 -7.02 11.86
N THR A 118 7.89 -6.49 12.03
CA THR A 118 7.32 -5.50 11.11
C THR A 118 6.75 -4.31 11.86
N VAL A 119 6.94 -3.12 11.32
CA VAL A 119 6.21 -1.92 11.74
C VAL A 119 4.95 -1.78 10.90
N ARG A 120 3.84 -1.43 11.54
CA ARG A 120 2.58 -1.11 10.85
C ARG A 120 2.57 0.38 10.53
N ASP A 121 2.30 0.71 9.28
CA ASP A 121 2.16 2.08 8.80
C ASP A 121 0.99 2.16 7.80
N LEU A 122 -0.01 3.00 8.10
CA LEU A 122 -1.23 3.19 7.29
C LEU A 122 -1.90 1.88 6.85
N GLY A 123 -1.84 0.86 7.71
CA GLY A 123 -2.42 -0.46 7.45
C GLY A 123 -1.54 -1.44 6.66
N ILE A 124 -0.29 -1.08 6.36
CA ILE A 124 0.70 -1.92 5.69
C ILE A 124 1.80 -2.30 6.68
N PHE A 125 2.27 -3.54 6.62
CA PHE A 125 3.35 -4.02 7.47
C PHE A 125 4.68 -4.03 6.71
N PHE A 126 5.66 -3.26 7.22
CA PHE A 126 6.99 -3.11 6.64
C PHE A 126 8.04 -3.85 7.48
N ASP A 127 8.87 -4.67 6.84
CA ASP A 127 10.09 -5.20 7.45
C ASP A 127 11.33 -4.42 6.99
N HIS A 128 12.48 -4.72 7.62
CA HIS A 128 13.77 -4.08 7.33
C HIS A 128 14.31 -4.35 5.91
N GLU A 129 13.81 -5.37 5.19
CA GLU A 129 14.21 -5.70 3.81
C GLU A 129 13.22 -5.17 2.76
N LEU A 130 12.12 -4.55 3.22
CA LEU A 130 10.94 -4.21 2.43
C LEU A 130 10.38 -5.42 1.67
N LYS A 131 10.41 -6.59 2.30
CA LYS A 131 9.68 -7.78 1.85
C LYS A 131 8.28 -7.74 2.47
N PHE A 132 7.26 -7.77 1.63
CA PHE A 132 5.86 -7.68 2.09
C PHE A 132 5.25 -9.05 2.43
N HIS A 133 6.07 -10.04 2.77
CA HIS A 133 5.62 -11.41 2.99
C HIS A 133 4.65 -11.51 4.18
N ASN A 134 5.01 -10.91 5.32
CA ASN A 134 4.16 -10.88 6.51
C ASN A 134 2.84 -10.14 6.24
N HIS A 135 2.92 -8.99 5.55
CA HIS A 135 1.73 -8.22 5.14
C HIS A 135 0.78 -9.07 4.29
N ILE A 136 1.30 -9.77 3.29
CA ILE A 136 0.51 -10.63 2.40
C ILE A 136 -0.16 -11.76 3.19
N ASP A 137 0.54 -12.35 4.15
CA ASP A 137 0.00 -13.41 4.99
C ASP A 137 -1.17 -12.90 5.86
N ILE A 138 -1.02 -11.72 6.47
CA ILE A 138 -2.05 -11.06 7.27
C ILE A 138 -3.30 -10.77 6.42
N ILE A 139 -3.15 -10.10 5.26
CA ILE A 139 -4.30 -9.75 4.41
C ILE A 139 -4.98 -10.98 3.82
N CYS A 140 -4.21 -12.02 3.41
CA CYS A 140 -4.78 -13.25 2.89
C CYS A 140 -5.57 -14.01 3.97
N ASN A 141 -5.07 -14.06 5.20
CA ASN A 141 -5.77 -14.71 6.30
C ASN A 141 -7.06 -13.96 6.67
N LYS A 142 -7.00 -12.62 6.70
CA LYS A 142 -8.19 -11.78 6.93
C LYS A 142 -9.23 -11.96 5.80
N ALA A 143 -8.80 -11.89 4.56
CA ALA A 143 -9.65 -12.06 3.38
C ALA A 143 -10.28 -13.46 3.36
N ARG A 144 -9.52 -14.52 3.64
CA ARG A 144 -10.01 -15.90 3.74
C ARG A 144 -11.12 -16.04 4.80
N ARG A 145 -10.90 -15.48 6.00
CA ARG A 145 -11.90 -15.51 7.07
C ARG A 145 -13.20 -14.86 6.63
N ILE A 146 -13.12 -13.67 6.01
CA ILE A 146 -14.29 -12.95 5.53
C ILE A 146 -14.99 -13.70 4.39
N SER A 147 -14.25 -14.29 3.45
CA SER A 147 -14.79 -15.17 2.41
C SER A 147 -15.64 -16.30 2.99
N TYR A 148 -15.11 -17.01 3.99
CA TYR A 148 -15.84 -18.09 4.66
C TYR A 148 -17.03 -17.56 5.45
N THR A 149 -16.91 -16.42 6.14
CA THR A 149 -18.02 -15.80 6.85
C THR A 149 -19.16 -15.44 5.89
N ILE A 150 -18.87 -14.83 4.73
CA ILE A 150 -19.86 -14.51 3.71
C ILE A 150 -20.60 -15.77 3.27
N LEU A 151 -19.86 -16.81 2.87
CA LEU A 151 -20.47 -18.05 2.38
C LEU A 151 -21.24 -18.79 3.48
N ARG A 152 -20.78 -18.75 4.74
CA ARG A 152 -21.46 -19.44 5.85
C ARG A 152 -22.71 -18.69 6.32
N SER A 153 -22.65 -17.37 6.41
CA SER A 153 -23.73 -16.55 6.94
C SER A 153 -24.83 -16.30 5.91
N LEU A 154 -24.48 -16.20 4.63
CA LEU A 154 -25.45 -15.97 3.56
C LEU A 154 -25.87 -17.31 2.95
N LYS A 155 -27.17 -17.63 3.04
CA LYS A 155 -27.78 -18.84 2.44
C LYS A 155 -28.20 -18.65 0.98
N SER A 156 -27.88 -17.52 0.36
CA SER A 156 -28.26 -17.23 -1.03
C SER A 156 -27.47 -18.10 -2.00
N ASN A 157 -28.15 -18.53 -3.07
CA ASN A 157 -27.57 -19.18 -4.25
C ASN A 157 -27.46 -18.22 -5.45
N ASP A 158 -27.75 -16.93 -5.26
CA ASP A 158 -27.53 -15.90 -6.28
C ASP A 158 -26.03 -15.61 -6.42
N GLU A 159 -25.46 -16.11 -7.52
CA GLU A 159 -24.05 -15.97 -7.84
C GLU A 159 -23.65 -14.50 -7.98
N LYS A 160 -24.48 -13.67 -8.60
CA LYS A 160 -24.19 -12.26 -8.82
C LYS A 160 -24.11 -11.52 -7.49
N PHE A 161 -25.04 -11.81 -6.58
CA PHE A 161 -25.01 -11.27 -5.22
C PHE A 161 -23.76 -11.71 -4.45
N LEU A 162 -23.40 -13.01 -4.49
CA LEU A 162 -22.21 -13.52 -3.78
C LEU A 162 -20.90 -12.95 -4.35
N ILE A 163 -20.79 -12.83 -5.66
CA ILE A 163 -19.65 -12.20 -6.32
C ILE A 163 -19.57 -10.72 -5.93
N ASN A 164 -20.70 -9.99 -5.90
CA ASN A 164 -20.71 -8.62 -5.41
C ASN A 164 -20.20 -8.52 -3.97
N MET A 165 -20.65 -9.39 -3.06
CA MET A 165 -20.16 -9.43 -1.68
C MET A 165 -18.64 -9.68 -1.61
N PHE A 166 -18.12 -10.59 -2.43
CA PHE A 166 -16.67 -10.79 -2.52
C PHE A 166 -15.95 -9.52 -2.99
N THR A 167 -16.43 -8.88 -4.05
CA THR A 167 -15.79 -7.69 -4.59
C THR A 167 -15.79 -6.51 -3.62
N THR A 168 -16.82 -6.38 -2.79
CA THR A 168 -16.97 -5.30 -1.81
C THR A 168 -16.12 -5.54 -0.56
N TYR A 169 -16.18 -6.74 0.02
CA TYR A 169 -15.60 -6.99 1.35
C TYR A 169 -14.25 -7.73 1.32
N VAL A 170 -14.06 -8.65 0.37
CA VAL A 170 -12.86 -9.50 0.32
C VAL A 170 -11.80 -8.87 -0.58
N ARG A 171 -12.19 -8.49 -1.80
CA ARG A 171 -11.27 -7.92 -2.79
C ARG A 171 -10.69 -6.59 -2.34
N SER A 172 -11.47 -5.75 -1.66
CA SER A 172 -11.00 -4.48 -1.09
C SER A 172 -9.81 -4.67 -0.14
N ILE A 173 -9.80 -5.75 0.65
CA ILE A 173 -8.67 -6.10 1.54
C ILE A 173 -7.44 -6.52 0.75
N LEU A 174 -7.65 -7.30 -0.33
CA LEU A 174 -6.57 -7.82 -1.17
C LEU A 174 -5.98 -6.77 -2.12
N GLU A 175 -6.65 -5.65 -2.35
CA GLU A 175 -6.20 -4.60 -3.28
C GLU A 175 -5.73 -3.32 -2.57
N PHE A 176 -6.08 -3.15 -1.29
CA PHE A 176 -5.75 -1.97 -0.50
C PHE A 176 -4.25 -1.67 -0.54
N SER A 177 -3.90 -0.48 -1.04
CA SER A 177 -2.53 0.03 -1.16
C SER A 177 -1.57 -0.92 -1.90
N SER A 178 -2.08 -1.74 -2.82
CA SER A 178 -1.27 -2.66 -3.64
C SER A 178 -0.07 -2.05 -4.36
N PRO A 179 -0.06 -0.76 -4.78
CA PRO A 179 1.14 -0.13 -5.34
C PRO A 179 2.38 -0.17 -4.43
N VAL A 180 2.19 -0.24 -3.12
CA VAL A 180 3.31 -0.32 -2.18
C VAL A 180 3.89 -1.74 -2.16
N TRP A 181 3.02 -2.75 -2.03
CA TRP A 181 3.43 -4.10 -1.62
C TRP A 181 3.33 -5.19 -2.71
N ASN A 182 2.84 -4.86 -3.91
CA ASN A 182 2.55 -5.82 -5.00
C ASN A 182 3.68 -6.87 -5.15
N PRO A 183 3.41 -8.17 -4.89
CA PRO A 183 4.47 -9.18 -4.84
C PRO A 183 4.98 -9.55 -6.23
N TYR A 184 6.26 -9.90 -6.31
CA TYR A 184 6.90 -10.38 -7.53
C TYR A 184 7.21 -11.88 -7.50
N TYR A 185 7.21 -12.51 -6.32
CA TYR A 185 7.39 -13.95 -6.16
C TYR A 185 6.08 -14.70 -6.46
N LYS A 186 6.15 -15.70 -7.36
CA LYS A 186 5.00 -16.53 -7.77
C LYS A 186 4.25 -17.16 -6.60
N LYS A 187 4.97 -17.58 -5.55
CA LYS A 187 4.38 -18.09 -4.29
C LYS A 187 3.33 -17.14 -3.71
N TYR A 188 3.66 -15.86 -3.58
CA TYR A 188 2.78 -14.86 -2.95
C TYR A 188 1.71 -14.36 -3.92
N ILE A 189 2.02 -14.25 -5.22
CA ILE A 189 1.01 -13.97 -6.26
C ILE A 189 -0.09 -15.05 -6.22
N ASN A 190 0.31 -16.32 -6.24
CA ASN A 190 -0.62 -17.46 -6.17
C ASN A 190 -1.37 -17.51 -4.84
N LYS A 191 -0.73 -17.13 -3.72
CA LYS A 191 -1.38 -17.10 -2.40
C LYS A 191 -2.55 -16.11 -2.36
N ILE A 192 -2.38 -14.94 -2.97
CA ILE A 192 -3.46 -13.94 -3.10
C ILE A 192 -4.52 -14.43 -4.09
N GLU A 193 -4.11 -14.90 -5.27
CA GLU A 193 -5.02 -15.37 -6.33
C GLU A 193 -5.89 -16.54 -5.86
N LYS A 194 -5.33 -17.41 -5.01
CA LYS A 194 -6.03 -18.56 -4.42
C LYS A 194 -7.29 -18.14 -3.66
N ILE A 195 -7.32 -16.96 -3.02
CA ILE A 195 -8.51 -16.50 -2.31
C ILE A 195 -9.68 -16.29 -3.27
N GLN A 196 -9.45 -15.65 -4.41
CA GLN A 196 -10.47 -15.46 -5.44
C GLN A 196 -10.84 -16.81 -6.07
N LYS A 197 -9.84 -17.62 -6.45
CA LYS A 197 -10.04 -18.94 -7.05
C LYS A 197 -10.89 -19.86 -6.18
N ASP A 198 -10.61 -19.92 -4.88
CA ASP A 198 -11.37 -20.74 -3.94
C ASP A 198 -12.80 -20.17 -3.79
N PHE A 199 -12.96 -18.85 -3.68
CA PHE A 199 -14.29 -18.23 -3.53
C PHE A 199 -15.20 -18.47 -4.74
N VAL A 200 -14.73 -18.19 -5.96
CA VAL A 200 -15.54 -18.35 -7.18
C VAL A 200 -15.92 -19.80 -7.42
N ARG A 201 -15.02 -20.74 -7.07
CA ARG A 201 -15.31 -22.18 -7.12
C ARG A 201 -16.39 -22.56 -6.11
N MET A 202 -16.34 -22.02 -4.89
CA MET A 202 -17.36 -22.29 -3.88
C MET A 202 -18.73 -21.72 -4.29
N VAL A 203 -18.78 -20.55 -4.92
CA VAL A 203 -20.01 -19.98 -5.48
C VAL A 203 -20.58 -20.89 -6.58
N TYR A 204 -19.75 -21.31 -7.52
CA TYR A 204 -20.14 -22.21 -8.60
C TYR A 204 -20.68 -23.55 -8.07
N ASN A 205 -19.97 -24.16 -7.12
CA ASN A 205 -20.38 -25.41 -6.49
C ASN A 205 -21.72 -25.26 -5.75
N ARG A 206 -21.93 -24.14 -5.06
CA ARG A 206 -23.18 -23.85 -4.34
C ARG A 206 -24.36 -23.70 -5.30
N LYS A 207 -24.17 -23.01 -6.43
CA LYS A 207 -25.25 -22.80 -7.41
C LYS A 207 -25.68 -24.11 -8.06
N ASN A 208 -24.71 -24.93 -8.45
CA ASN A 208 -24.96 -26.13 -9.25
C ASN A 208 -25.17 -27.40 -8.39
N ASN A 209 -25.08 -27.31 -7.06
CA ASN A 209 -25.17 -28.46 -6.15
C ASN A 209 -24.25 -29.63 -6.55
N ILE A 210 -23.03 -29.30 -6.98
CA ILE A 210 -22.12 -30.23 -7.64
C ILE A 210 -21.83 -31.45 -6.75
N THR A 211 -22.09 -32.63 -7.29
CA THR A 211 -21.64 -33.91 -6.72
C THR A 211 -20.23 -34.27 -7.20
N LEU A 212 -19.55 -35.19 -6.50
CA LEU A 212 -18.12 -35.49 -6.64
C LEU A 212 -17.61 -35.83 -8.07
N ASN A 213 -18.50 -36.07 -9.04
CA ASN A 213 -18.17 -36.56 -10.39
C ASN A 213 -18.42 -35.56 -11.54
N GLU A 214 -18.86 -34.33 -11.27
CA GLU A 214 -19.10 -33.35 -12.34
C GLU A 214 -17.85 -32.53 -12.66
N GLN A 215 -17.64 -32.26 -13.95
CA GLN A 215 -16.50 -31.47 -14.41
C GLN A 215 -16.66 -30.00 -14.00
N ILE A 216 -15.79 -29.53 -13.11
CA ILE A 216 -15.78 -28.15 -12.65
C ILE A 216 -15.02 -27.30 -13.68
N PRO A 217 -15.57 -26.15 -14.13
CA PRO A 217 -14.88 -25.24 -15.02
C PRO A 217 -13.53 -24.81 -14.43
N ASN A 218 -12.55 -24.61 -15.31
CA ASN A 218 -11.25 -24.11 -14.89
C ASN A 218 -11.37 -22.64 -14.42
N TYR A 219 -10.30 -22.14 -13.79
CA TYR A 219 -10.35 -20.81 -13.18
C TYR A 219 -10.64 -19.69 -14.20
N HIS A 220 -10.09 -19.77 -15.41
CA HIS A 220 -10.30 -18.75 -16.44
C HIS A 220 -11.75 -18.76 -16.95
N GLU A 221 -12.36 -19.93 -17.07
CA GLU A 221 -13.78 -20.06 -17.41
C GLU A 221 -14.67 -19.44 -16.33
N LEU A 222 -14.37 -19.67 -15.04
CA LEU A 222 -15.11 -19.04 -13.94
C LEU A 222 -14.96 -17.52 -13.92
N LEU A 223 -13.78 -16.98 -14.26
CA LEU A 223 -13.57 -15.55 -14.39
C LEU A 223 -14.44 -14.95 -15.51
N ARG A 224 -14.52 -15.62 -16.67
CA ARG A 224 -15.38 -15.22 -17.79
C ARG A 224 -16.87 -15.31 -17.41
N LEU A 225 -17.28 -16.41 -16.77
CA LEU A 225 -18.65 -16.64 -16.31
C LEU A 225 -19.14 -15.53 -15.37
N TYR A 226 -18.30 -15.15 -14.39
CA TYR A 226 -18.66 -14.15 -13.39
C TYR A 226 -18.26 -12.71 -13.76
N ASN A 227 -17.70 -12.50 -14.96
CA ASN A 227 -17.22 -11.21 -15.45
C ASN A 227 -16.31 -10.48 -14.43
N ILE A 228 -15.29 -11.19 -13.94
CA ILE A 228 -14.31 -10.66 -12.99
C ILE A 228 -12.89 -10.91 -13.50
N ASP A 229 -11.99 -9.96 -13.27
CA ASP A 229 -10.58 -10.10 -13.63
C ASP A 229 -9.78 -10.88 -12.58
N SER A 230 -8.64 -11.46 -12.98
CA SER A 230 -7.66 -11.99 -12.02
C SER A 230 -7.12 -10.89 -11.09
N LEU A 231 -6.84 -11.24 -9.84
CA LEU A 231 -6.34 -10.25 -8.88
C LEU A 231 -4.95 -9.75 -9.29
N GLU A 232 -4.14 -10.60 -9.94
CA GLU A 232 -2.86 -10.18 -10.54
C GLU A 232 -3.05 -9.06 -11.57
N ASN A 233 -3.94 -9.23 -12.54
CA ASN A 233 -4.16 -8.21 -13.57
C ASN A 233 -4.64 -6.89 -12.94
N ARG A 234 -5.52 -6.97 -11.96
CA ARG A 234 -6.07 -5.79 -11.26
C ARG A 234 -5.02 -5.00 -10.51
N ARG A 235 -4.06 -5.66 -9.87
CA ARG A 235 -2.91 -4.97 -9.24
C ARG A 235 -2.03 -4.28 -10.27
N ILE A 236 -1.77 -4.91 -11.42
CA ILE A 236 -1.00 -4.29 -12.51
C ILE A 236 -1.73 -3.08 -13.10
N ILE A 237 -3.03 -3.19 -13.32
CA ILE A 237 -3.87 -2.06 -13.78
C ILE A 237 -3.85 -0.92 -12.77
N THR A 238 -3.93 -1.22 -11.47
CA THR A 238 -3.86 -0.21 -10.40
C THR A 238 -2.51 0.51 -10.42
N ASP A 239 -1.43 -0.25 -10.57
CA ASP A 239 -0.07 0.27 -10.72
C ASP A 239 0.01 1.26 -11.92
N LEU A 240 -0.47 0.84 -13.09
CA LEU A 240 -0.48 1.64 -14.32
C LEU A 240 -1.34 2.91 -14.20
N LYS A 241 -2.52 2.83 -13.57
CA LYS A 241 -3.40 3.99 -13.37
C LYS A 241 -2.73 5.08 -12.52
N ILE A 242 -2.07 4.68 -11.43
CA ILE A 242 -1.39 5.63 -10.53
C ILE A 242 -0.14 6.19 -11.19
N PHE A 243 0.62 5.35 -11.89
CA PHE A 243 1.81 5.79 -12.61
C PHE A 243 1.47 6.74 -13.75
N HIS A 244 0.38 6.50 -14.48
CA HIS A 244 -0.09 7.42 -15.52
C HIS A 244 -0.49 8.78 -14.93
N LYS A 245 -1.27 8.81 -13.82
CA LYS A 245 -1.56 10.07 -13.10
C LYS A 245 -0.29 10.84 -12.75
N HIS A 246 0.74 10.12 -12.30
CA HIS A 246 2.03 10.72 -11.97
C HIS A 246 2.75 11.29 -13.20
N CYS A 247 2.76 10.56 -14.32
CA CYS A 247 3.37 11.03 -15.57
C CYS A 247 2.74 12.32 -16.11
N ILE A 248 1.42 12.49 -15.94
CA ILE A 248 0.69 13.69 -16.39
C ILE A 248 0.61 14.81 -15.32
N GLY A 249 1.35 14.68 -14.21
CA GLY A 249 1.43 15.71 -13.18
C GLY A 249 0.23 15.81 -12.22
N LEU A 250 -0.69 14.83 -12.23
CA LEU A 250 -1.85 14.78 -11.32
C LEU A 250 -1.55 14.06 -10.00
N SER A 251 -0.30 13.68 -9.75
CA SER A 251 0.14 13.05 -8.50
C SER A 251 0.93 14.03 -7.65
N PRO A 252 0.70 14.09 -6.33
CA PRO A 252 1.52 14.90 -5.42
C PRO A 252 2.92 14.29 -5.19
N ILE A 253 3.20 13.11 -5.75
CA ILE A 253 4.52 12.49 -5.67
C ILE A 253 5.46 13.23 -6.62
N ASN A 254 6.37 14.04 -6.06
CA ASN A 254 7.30 14.89 -6.81
C ASN A 254 8.79 14.65 -6.46
N ILE A 255 9.09 13.76 -5.50
CA ILE A 255 10.45 13.52 -4.98
C ILE A 255 10.92 12.11 -5.33
N ASN A 256 12.23 11.95 -5.51
CA ASN A 256 12.92 10.65 -5.68
C ASN A 256 12.45 9.82 -6.89
N ASN A 257 12.01 10.47 -7.97
CA ASN A 257 11.66 9.80 -9.21
C ASN A 257 12.88 9.01 -9.74
N PRO A 258 12.84 7.67 -9.76
CA PRO A 258 14.00 6.85 -10.14
C PRO A 258 14.18 6.75 -11.66
N TYR A 259 13.47 7.58 -12.42
CA TYR A 259 13.32 7.47 -13.87
C TYR A 259 13.50 8.82 -14.55
N PHE A 260 13.82 8.76 -15.84
CA PHE A 260 14.05 9.90 -16.73
C PHE A 260 13.50 9.58 -18.12
N ILE A 261 13.18 10.61 -18.90
CA ILE A 261 12.70 10.44 -20.27
C ILE A 261 13.91 10.37 -21.20
N THR A 262 13.97 9.33 -22.03
CA THR A 262 15.02 9.16 -23.05
C THR A 262 14.40 9.21 -24.44
N PRO A 263 14.97 10.00 -25.37
CA PRO A 263 14.61 9.92 -26.78
C PRO A 263 14.87 8.52 -27.32
N SER A 264 13.92 7.96 -28.07
CA SER A 264 14.04 6.66 -28.71
C SER A 264 14.02 6.81 -30.22
N LYS A 265 15.05 6.28 -30.89
CA LYS A 265 15.16 6.26 -32.36
C LYS A 265 14.56 4.98 -32.99
N THR A 266 14.00 4.08 -32.18
CA THR A 266 13.39 2.83 -32.66
C THR A 266 11.97 3.06 -33.15
N ARG A 267 11.48 2.29 -34.14
CA ARG A 267 10.07 2.31 -34.58
C ARG A 267 9.15 2.15 -33.36
N GLY A 268 8.51 3.24 -32.93
CA GLY A 268 7.79 3.32 -31.65
C GLY A 268 7.66 4.78 -31.17
N ASP A 269 7.33 4.96 -29.89
CA ASP A 269 7.23 6.30 -29.27
C ASP A 269 8.59 6.99 -29.22
N GLU A 270 8.60 8.28 -29.57
CA GLU A 270 9.78 9.15 -29.58
C GLU A 270 10.40 9.27 -28.19
N ASN A 271 9.60 9.08 -27.13
CA ASN A 271 10.04 9.18 -25.75
C ASN A 271 9.70 7.90 -24.97
N LYS A 272 10.74 7.27 -24.42
CA LYS A 272 10.61 6.14 -23.49
C LYS A 272 10.99 6.56 -22.08
N ILE A 273 10.30 5.98 -21.09
CA ILE A 273 10.65 6.20 -19.70
C ILE A 273 11.72 5.18 -19.33
N SER A 274 12.92 5.66 -19.03
CA SER A 274 14.07 4.86 -18.62
C SER A 274 14.32 5.03 -17.13
N TYR A 275 14.92 4.04 -16.48
CA TYR A 275 15.23 4.09 -15.05
C TYR A 275 16.67 3.65 -14.80
N LYS A 276 17.25 4.12 -13.69
CA LYS A 276 18.63 3.76 -13.30
C LYS A 276 18.72 2.25 -13.02
N ALA A 277 19.84 1.64 -13.43
CA ALA A 277 20.11 0.23 -13.15
C ALA A 277 19.95 -0.06 -11.64
N CYS A 278 19.22 -1.12 -11.33
CA CYS A 278 18.89 -1.49 -9.96
C CYS A 278 19.87 -2.56 -9.49
N THR A 279 20.54 -2.33 -8.37
CA THR A 279 21.45 -3.31 -7.75
C THR A 279 20.74 -4.29 -6.83
N SER A 280 19.54 -3.95 -6.32
CA SER A 280 18.75 -4.81 -5.44
C SER A 280 17.44 -5.27 -6.07
N ILE A 281 17.04 -6.49 -5.74
CA ILE A 281 15.76 -7.08 -6.19
C ILE A 281 14.55 -6.28 -5.66
N THR A 282 14.65 -5.73 -4.45
CA THR A 282 13.64 -4.86 -3.86
C THR A 282 13.44 -3.58 -4.69
N ARG A 283 14.54 -2.92 -5.11
CA ARG A 283 14.44 -1.73 -5.96
C ARG A 283 13.90 -2.08 -7.36
N HIS A 284 14.36 -3.18 -7.94
CA HIS A 284 13.90 -3.64 -9.24
C HIS A 284 12.38 -3.92 -9.28
N ASN A 285 11.81 -4.38 -8.17
CA ASN A 285 10.37 -4.66 -8.05
C ASN A 285 9.60 -3.56 -7.30
N SER A 286 10.23 -2.41 -7.04
CA SER A 286 9.56 -1.22 -6.51
C SER A 286 8.53 -0.68 -7.51
N PHE A 287 7.55 0.06 -6.99
CA PHE A 287 6.42 0.60 -7.76
C PHE A 287 6.85 1.21 -9.10
N PHE A 288 7.68 2.24 -9.10
CA PHE A 288 8.09 2.92 -10.33
C PHE A 288 8.76 1.98 -11.32
N VAL A 289 9.77 1.23 -10.88
CA VAL A 289 10.59 0.40 -11.77
C VAL A 289 9.76 -0.73 -12.37
N ARG A 290 8.94 -1.43 -11.57
CA ARG A 290 8.11 -2.51 -12.11
C ARG A 290 7.04 -1.99 -13.06
N THR A 291 6.43 -0.85 -12.76
CA THR A 291 5.32 -0.29 -13.55
C THR A 291 5.81 0.24 -14.89
N ILE A 292 6.97 0.90 -14.94
CA ILE A 292 7.59 1.38 -16.18
C ILE A 292 7.74 0.24 -17.20
N ARG A 293 8.08 -0.98 -16.76
CA ARG A 293 8.22 -2.14 -17.66
C ARG A 293 6.91 -2.51 -18.37
N TYR A 294 5.77 -2.36 -17.69
CA TYR A 294 4.45 -2.55 -18.31
C TYR A 294 4.04 -1.31 -19.11
N TYR A 295 4.28 -0.12 -18.58
CA TYR A 295 3.90 1.14 -19.20
C TYR A 295 4.57 1.34 -20.56
N ASN A 296 5.86 1.02 -20.69
CA ASN A 296 6.60 1.12 -21.96
C ASN A 296 6.14 0.10 -23.01
N LYS A 297 5.42 -0.96 -22.64
CA LYS A 297 4.79 -1.90 -23.60
C LYS A 297 3.48 -1.35 -24.17
N LEU A 298 2.91 -0.29 -23.57
CA LEU A 298 1.69 0.32 -24.07
C LEU A 298 1.95 1.11 -25.36
N PRO A 299 1.00 1.10 -26.32
CA PRO A 299 1.07 1.95 -27.50
C PRO A 299 1.27 3.43 -27.16
N ALA A 300 2.00 4.16 -28.00
CA ALA A 300 2.33 5.57 -27.77
C ALA A 300 1.06 6.45 -27.58
N TYR A 301 0.03 6.23 -28.40
CA TYR A 301 -1.24 6.96 -28.27
C TYR A 301 -1.89 6.75 -26.90
N PHE A 302 -1.73 5.56 -26.32
CA PHE A 302 -2.32 5.20 -25.03
C PHE A 302 -1.69 6.01 -23.89
N ARG A 303 -0.38 6.24 -23.97
CA ARG A 303 0.38 7.00 -22.98
C ARG A 303 0.13 8.51 -23.06
N LYS A 304 -0.44 9.00 -24.16
CA LYS A 304 -0.82 10.40 -24.40
C LYS A 304 -2.27 10.72 -24.03
N LEU A 305 -3.06 9.72 -23.62
CA LEU A 305 -4.43 9.92 -23.16
C LEU A 305 -4.46 10.76 -21.86
N ASP A 306 -5.59 11.42 -21.61
CA ASP A 306 -5.89 11.96 -20.29
C ASP A 306 -6.20 10.84 -19.29
N TYR A 307 -6.21 11.15 -17.99
CA TYR A 307 -6.41 10.12 -16.97
C TYR A 307 -7.74 9.37 -17.13
N LYS A 308 -8.83 10.06 -17.47
CA LYS A 308 -10.16 9.46 -17.55
C LYS A 308 -10.22 8.41 -18.67
N ASN A 309 -9.74 8.75 -19.86
CA ASN A 309 -9.73 7.80 -20.97
C ASN A 309 -8.70 6.69 -20.76
N PHE A 310 -7.51 7.01 -20.22
CA PHE A 310 -6.52 5.99 -19.85
C PHE A 310 -7.12 4.97 -18.87
N ALA A 311 -7.72 5.45 -17.78
CA ALA A 311 -8.25 4.60 -16.72
C ALA A 311 -9.42 3.72 -17.15
N LYS A 312 -10.22 4.19 -18.13
CA LYS A 312 -11.30 3.41 -18.75
C LYS A 312 -10.75 2.38 -19.73
N ASN A 313 -9.79 2.74 -20.57
CA ASN A 313 -9.33 1.85 -21.63
C ASN A 313 -8.40 0.75 -21.09
N ILE A 314 -7.63 1.03 -20.04
CA ILE A 314 -6.59 0.11 -19.55
C ILE A 314 -7.19 -1.14 -18.89
N THR A 315 -8.44 -1.06 -18.43
CA THR A 315 -9.14 -2.19 -17.82
C THR A 315 -9.45 -3.31 -18.80
N HIS A 316 -9.41 -3.05 -20.11
CA HIS A 316 -9.66 -4.05 -21.15
C HIS A 316 -8.40 -4.84 -21.54
N ILE A 317 -7.23 -4.47 -21.01
CA ILE A 317 -5.97 -5.16 -21.32
C ILE A 317 -5.63 -6.13 -20.18
N ASN A 318 -5.29 -7.37 -20.54
CA ASN A 318 -4.86 -8.39 -19.59
C ASN A 318 -3.34 -8.52 -19.58
N PHE A 319 -2.73 -8.28 -18.42
CA PHE A 319 -1.28 -8.35 -18.19
C PHE A 319 -0.89 -9.51 -17.25
N SER A 320 -1.83 -10.35 -16.83
CA SER A 320 -1.55 -11.46 -15.92
C SER A 320 -0.69 -12.54 -16.59
N ARG A 321 0.27 -13.11 -15.85
CA ARG A 321 1.28 -14.02 -16.43
C ARG A 321 0.70 -15.34 -16.96
N ASN A 322 -0.52 -15.68 -16.56
CA ASN A 322 -1.21 -16.88 -17.01
C ASN A 322 -1.93 -16.70 -18.36
N SER A 323 -1.86 -15.53 -19.00
CA SER A 323 -2.37 -15.35 -20.37
C SER A 323 -1.38 -15.78 -21.47
N GLU A 324 -0.14 -16.13 -21.12
CA GLU A 324 0.87 -16.62 -22.09
C GLU A 324 0.59 -18.04 -22.61
N ALA A 325 -0.48 -18.71 -22.16
CA ALA A 325 -0.94 -19.97 -22.74
C ALA A 325 -1.91 -19.80 -23.92
N GLU A 326 -2.23 -18.56 -24.35
CA GLU A 326 -3.19 -18.28 -25.44
C GLU A 326 -2.55 -17.60 -26.68
N LEU A 327 -1.22 -17.73 -26.87
CA LEU A 327 -0.53 -17.26 -28.10
C LEU A 327 0.41 -18.31 -28.71
N SER A 328 0.19 -19.60 -28.44
CA SER A 328 0.90 -20.72 -29.08
C SER A 328 -0.08 -21.68 -29.73
#